data_AF-M4B403-F1
#
_entry.id   AF-M4B403-F1
#
_cell.length_a   1.000
_cell.length_b   1.000
_cell.length_c   1.000
_cell.angle_alpha   90.00
_cell.angle_beta   90.00
_cell.angle_gamma   90.00
#
_symmetry.space_group_name_H-M   'P 1'
#
loop_
_entity.id
_entity.type
_entity.pdbx_description
1 polymer ?
#
loop_
_entity_poly.entity_id
_entity_poly.type
_entity_poly.pdbx_seq_one_letter_code
_entity_poly.pdbx_strand_id
1 'polypeptide(L)'
;MAKIETVIPELQEHINELHKDVVDVVAKHGEIQYVVDHYLQLTELLEIPQLLEACILNELFDSALDIVQLSNEMFQTDESVDASHNVIVNCLMREVMEMARAMRERLLQKLREDLQLALCVRIVGYLRRLDTFLMKEGATAMGSLEYEKQLKEEFLACRNVWLSSLSRGISSSDPYQYIVQVIDIKRTSWFDTVTQYSAIFGSENVDGKADPPLCRWATTTVADFIHTLMKYACYCKVELYEV
;
A
#
# COMPACT_ATOMS: atom_id res chain seq x y z
N MET A 1 66.60 21.97 -45.60
CA MET A 1 65.27 21.95 -46.21
C MET A 1 64.56 20.59 -46.05
N ALA A 2 65.23 19.44 -46.22
CA ALA A 2 64.60 18.11 -46.09
C ALA A 2 63.96 17.75 -44.73
N LYS A 3 64.40 18.36 -43.61
CA LYS A 3 63.78 18.14 -42.28
C LYS A 3 62.39 18.78 -42.12
N ILE A 4 62.05 19.77 -42.95
CA ILE A 4 60.76 20.46 -42.86
C ILE A 4 59.70 19.66 -43.63
N GLU A 5 60.07 19.06 -44.77
CA GLU A 5 59.16 18.22 -45.57
C GLU A 5 58.73 16.93 -44.87
N THR A 6 59.56 16.36 -43.98
CA THR A 6 59.20 15.18 -43.18
C THR A 6 58.31 15.49 -41.98
N VAL A 7 58.37 16.73 -41.46
CA VAL A 7 57.62 17.16 -40.26
C VAL A 7 56.21 17.65 -40.62
N ILE A 8 55.98 18.09 -41.86
CA ILE A 8 54.65 18.49 -42.35
C ILE A 8 53.60 17.36 -42.26
N PRO A 9 53.86 16.12 -42.72
CA PRO A 9 52.88 15.04 -42.60
C PRO A 9 52.64 14.60 -41.16
N GLU A 10 53.69 14.57 -40.32
CA GLU A 10 53.54 14.29 -38.88
C GLU A 10 52.68 15.38 -38.20
N LEU A 11 52.89 16.65 -38.54
CA LEU A 11 52.08 17.76 -38.04
C LEU A 11 50.62 17.67 -38.52
N GLN A 12 50.38 17.26 -39.77
CA GLN A 12 49.03 17.04 -40.30
C GLN A 12 48.31 15.91 -39.56
N GLU A 13 49.02 14.83 -39.21
CA GLU A 13 48.48 13.74 -38.40
C GLU A 13 48.06 14.23 -37.01
N HIS A 14 48.93 14.96 -36.31
CA HIS A 14 48.62 15.55 -35.00
C HIS A 14 47.48 16.56 -35.04
N ILE A 15 47.34 17.35 -36.12
CA ILE A 15 46.21 18.28 -36.30
C ILE A 15 44.91 17.49 -36.51
N ASN A 16 44.94 16.39 -37.24
CA ASN A 16 43.76 15.54 -37.46
C ASN A 16 43.32 14.83 -36.17
N GLU A 17 44.28 14.32 -35.38
CA GLU A 17 44.00 13.77 -34.05
C GLU A 17 43.43 14.82 -33.11
N LEU A 18 44.05 16.00 -33.02
CA LEU A 18 43.54 17.10 -32.22
C LEU A 18 42.15 17.54 -32.68
N HIS A 19 41.90 17.59 -33.99
CA HIS A 19 40.59 17.95 -34.52
C HIS A 19 39.51 16.94 -34.11
N LYS A 20 39.83 15.65 -34.17
CA LYS A 20 38.95 14.57 -33.69
C LYS A 20 38.67 14.72 -32.19
N ASP A 21 39.71 14.97 -31.39
CA ASP A 21 39.56 15.15 -29.95
C ASP A 21 38.71 16.39 -29.62
N VAL A 22 38.90 17.50 -30.34
CA VAL A 22 38.10 18.72 -30.15
C VAL A 22 36.64 18.47 -30.51
N VAL A 23 36.34 17.72 -31.58
CA VAL A 23 34.96 17.36 -31.94
C VAL A 23 34.31 16.50 -30.86
N ASP A 24 35.02 15.51 -30.33
CA ASP A 24 34.54 14.67 -29.22
C ASP A 24 34.31 15.49 -27.93
N VAL A 25 35.21 16.44 -27.62
CA VAL A 25 35.06 17.33 -26.46
C VAL A 25 33.87 18.26 -26.62
N VAL A 26 33.65 18.82 -27.81
CA VAL A 26 32.49 19.68 -28.08
C VAL A 26 31.19 18.88 -28.00
N ALA A 27 31.17 17.65 -28.50
CA ALA A 27 30.00 16.77 -28.37
C ALA A 27 29.68 16.48 -26.89
N LYS A 28 30.67 16.06 -26.10
CA LYS A 28 30.51 15.83 -24.66
C LYS A 28 30.08 17.09 -23.91
N HIS A 29 30.63 18.26 -24.29
CA HIS A 29 30.23 19.52 -23.68
C HIS A 29 28.75 19.84 -23.98
N GLY A 30 28.28 19.56 -25.20
CA GLY A 30 26.87 19.66 -25.57
C GLY A 30 25.96 18.76 -24.72
N GLU A 31 26.36 17.49 -24.50
CA GLU A 31 25.64 16.57 -23.62
C GLU A 31 25.59 17.06 -22.16
N ILE A 32 26.72 17.55 -21.63
CA ILE A 32 26.79 18.10 -20.27
C ILE A 32 25.91 19.33 -20.15
N GLN A 33 25.95 20.25 -21.12
CA GLN A 33 25.12 21.45 -21.11
C GLN A 33 23.63 21.07 -21.12
N TYR A 34 23.25 20.08 -21.93
CA TYR A 34 21.89 19.57 -21.95
C TYR A 34 21.44 19.03 -20.58
N VAL A 35 22.28 18.26 -19.89
CA VAL A 35 21.98 17.76 -18.53
C VAL A 35 21.87 18.90 -17.53
N VAL A 36 22.76 19.90 -17.60
CA VAL A 36 22.74 21.08 -16.72
C VAL A 36 21.45 21.88 -16.92
N ASP A 37 21.02 22.07 -18.16
CA ASP A 37 19.80 22.81 -18.49
C ASP A 37 18.53 22.12 -17.94
N HIS A 38 18.54 20.79 -17.82
CA HIS A 38 17.42 19.98 -17.30
C HIS A 38 17.63 19.47 -15.87
N TYR A 39 18.70 19.90 -15.19
CA TYR A 39 19.09 19.37 -13.88
C TYR A 39 17.99 19.49 -12.83
N LEU A 40 17.27 20.62 -12.81
CA LEU A 40 16.19 20.88 -11.85
C LEU A 40 15.04 19.90 -12.05
N GLN A 41 14.60 19.69 -13.30
CA GLN A 41 13.52 18.74 -13.62
C GLN A 41 13.92 17.31 -13.25
N LEU A 42 15.18 16.94 -13.48
CA LEU A 42 15.70 15.63 -13.08
C LEU A 42 15.72 15.49 -11.55
N THR A 43 16.07 16.56 -10.83
CA THR A 43 16.10 16.57 -9.36
C THR A 43 14.70 16.42 -8.79
N GLU A 44 13.74 17.19 -9.29
CA GLU A 44 12.32 17.08 -8.90
C GLU A 44 11.77 15.66 -9.11
N LEU A 45 12.15 14.99 -10.20
CA LEU A 45 11.76 13.61 -10.48
C LEU A 45 12.32 12.61 -9.45
N LEU A 46 13.58 12.83 -9.03
CA LEU A 46 14.28 11.98 -8.07
C LEU A 46 13.80 12.23 -6.62
N GLU A 47 13.12 13.35 -6.35
CA GLU A 47 12.56 13.68 -5.04
C GLU A 47 11.18 13.03 -4.80
N ILE A 48 10.50 12.54 -5.85
CA ILE A 48 9.17 11.92 -5.74
C ILE A 48 9.10 10.81 -4.68
N PRO A 49 10.01 9.82 -4.64
CA PRO A 49 9.97 8.77 -3.62
C PRO A 49 10.13 9.32 -2.20
N GLN A 50 11.03 10.29 -2.01
CA GLN A 50 11.27 10.90 -0.70
C GLN A 50 10.03 11.64 -0.20
N LEU A 51 9.36 12.38 -1.09
CA LEU A 51 8.12 13.06 -0.79
C LEU A 51 6.99 12.06 -0.46
N LEU A 52 6.87 10.99 -1.24
CA LEU A 52 5.89 9.94 -1.02
C LEU A 52 6.11 9.25 0.34
N GLU A 53 7.35 8.90 0.67
CA GLU A 53 7.71 8.34 1.96
C GLU A 53 7.33 9.28 3.11
N ALA A 54 7.65 10.57 2.99
CA ALA A 54 7.28 11.57 3.97
C ALA A 54 5.75 11.68 4.15
N CYS A 55 4.97 11.67 3.06
CA CYS A 55 3.51 11.65 3.12
C CYS A 55 2.98 10.40 3.85
N ILE A 56 3.54 9.22 3.56
CA ILE A 56 3.16 7.95 4.19
C ILE A 56 3.50 7.93 5.69
N LEU A 57 4.64 8.51 6.08
CA LEU A 57 5.06 8.65 7.48
C LEU A 57 4.19 9.63 8.27
N ASN A 58 3.76 10.72 7.64
CA ASN A 58 2.88 11.72 8.26
C ASN A 58 1.38 11.39 8.13
N GLU A 59 1.04 10.19 7.64
CA GLU A 59 -0.35 9.72 7.45
C GLU A 59 -1.19 10.58 6.50
N LEU A 60 -0.53 11.32 5.61
CA LEU A 60 -1.14 12.14 4.56
C LEU A 60 -1.48 11.26 3.35
N PHE A 61 -2.39 10.30 3.55
CA PHE A 61 -2.70 9.26 2.55
C PHE A 61 -3.36 9.80 1.28
N ASP A 62 -4.14 10.87 1.35
CA ASP A 62 -4.68 11.53 0.16
C ASP A 62 -3.57 12.06 -0.74
N SER A 63 -2.65 12.84 -0.18
CA SER A 63 -1.49 13.38 -0.91
C SER A 63 -0.57 12.27 -1.43
N ALA A 64 -0.36 11.22 -0.65
CA ALA A 64 0.40 10.04 -1.09
C ALA A 64 -0.24 9.36 -2.32
N LEU A 65 -1.57 9.20 -2.33
CA LEU A 65 -2.30 8.66 -3.48
C LEU A 65 -2.18 9.56 -4.71
N ASP A 66 -2.25 10.87 -4.54
CA ASP A 66 -2.12 11.83 -5.64
C ASP A 66 -0.70 11.76 -6.26
N ILE A 67 0.34 11.59 -5.43
CA ILE A 67 1.73 11.39 -5.91
C ILE A 67 1.86 10.07 -6.68
N VAL A 68 1.28 8.97 -6.19
CA VAL A 68 1.30 7.67 -6.88
C VAL A 68 0.56 7.76 -8.22
N GLN A 69 -0.58 8.45 -8.26
CA GLN A 69 -1.33 8.66 -9.48
C GLN A 69 -0.54 9.48 -10.50
N LEU A 70 -0.01 10.63 -10.08
CA LEU A 70 0.81 11.50 -10.93
C LEU A 70 2.02 10.75 -11.49
N SER A 71 2.73 10.02 -10.63
CA SER A 71 3.85 9.16 -11.03
C SER A 71 3.39 8.21 -12.13
N ASN A 72 2.33 7.47 -11.89
CA ASN A 72 1.84 6.51 -12.86
C ASN A 72 1.44 7.14 -14.21
N GLU A 73 0.80 8.31 -14.20
CA GLU A 73 0.43 9.02 -15.42
C GLU A 73 1.67 9.53 -16.18
N MET A 74 2.66 10.08 -15.47
CA MET A 74 3.90 10.60 -16.07
C MET A 74 4.72 9.53 -16.78
N PHE A 75 4.75 8.30 -16.24
CA PHE A 75 5.62 7.24 -16.74
C PHE A 75 4.90 6.20 -17.62
N GLN A 76 3.58 6.26 -17.76
CA GLN A 76 2.80 5.38 -18.66
C GLN A 76 2.66 5.90 -20.09
N THR A 77 3.01 7.16 -20.36
CA THR A 77 2.69 7.84 -21.62
C THR A 77 3.53 7.47 -22.86
N ASP A 78 4.50 6.54 -22.77
CA ASP A 78 5.50 6.33 -23.83
C ASP A 78 5.64 4.87 -24.34
N GLU A 79 4.54 4.13 -24.49
CA GLU A 79 4.59 2.85 -25.25
C GLU A 79 4.88 3.05 -26.76
N SER A 80 4.87 4.29 -27.27
CA SER A 80 5.06 4.59 -28.70
C SER A 80 6.48 5.05 -29.08
N VAL A 81 7.36 5.30 -28.11
CA VAL A 81 8.74 5.78 -28.35
C VAL A 81 9.74 4.70 -27.94
N ASP A 82 10.00 3.80 -28.89
CA ASP A 82 11.18 2.93 -29.02
C ASP A 82 11.91 2.57 -27.71
N ALA A 83 11.38 1.56 -27.01
CA ALA A 83 12.02 0.45 -26.30
C ALA A 83 13.42 0.63 -25.65
N SER A 84 13.80 1.82 -25.23
CA SER A 84 14.88 2.05 -24.26
C SER A 84 14.26 2.63 -22.99
N HIS A 85 13.46 1.81 -22.30
CA HIS A 85 12.98 2.16 -20.97
C HIS A 85 14.17 2.61 -20.12
N ASN A 86 14.20 3.91 -19.81
CA ASN A 86 15.28 4.51 -19.04
C ASN A 86 15.38 3.77 -17.70
N VAL A 87 16.54 3.19 -17.40
CA VAL A 87 16.77 2.38 -16.18
C VAL A 87 16.45 3.18 -14.93
N ILE A 88 16.67 4.49 -14.95
CA ILE A 88 16.37 5.40 -13.83
C ILE A 88 14.85 5.49 -13.63
N VAL A 89 14.10 5.69 -14.70
CA VAL A 89 12.62 5.75 -14.66
C VAL A 89 12.03 4.44 -14.13
N ASN A 90 12.52 3.30 -14.62
CA ASN A 90 12.10 2.00 -14.12
C ASN A 90 12.45 1.80 -12.64
N CYS A 91 13.62 2.28 -12.20
CA CYS A 91 14.01 2.21 -10.80
C CYS A 91 13.10 3.06 -9.91
N LEU A 92 12.80 4.29 -10.34
CA LEU A 92 11.87 5.19 -9.66
C LEU A 92 10.47 4.58 -9.56
N MET A 93 9.97 4.01 -10.65
CA MET A 93 8.66 3.33 -10.64
C MET A 93 8.63 2.13 -9.73
N ARG A 94 9.69 1.33 -9.71
CA ARG A 94 9.79 0.23 -8.75
C ARG A 94 9.74 0.74 -7.31
N GLU A 95 10.48 1.80 -7.00
CA GLU A 95 10.53 2.38 -5.65
C GLU A 95 9.17 2.96 -5.21
N VAL A 96 8.51 3.74 -6.09
CA VAL A 96 7.15 4.25 -5.85
C VAL A 96 6.16 3.11 -5.60
N MET A 97 6.25 2.03 -6.38
CA MET A 97 5.38 0.85 -6.21
C MET A 97 5.68 0.07 -4.93
N GLU A 98 6.93 -0.01 -4.50
CA GLU A 98 7.30 -0.59 -3.20
C GLU A 98 6.75 0.26 -2.04
N MET A 99 6.86 1.58 -2.11
CA MET A 99 6.27 2.50 -1.14
C MET A 99 4.74 2.41 -1.12
N ALA A 100 4.09 2.27 -2.28
CA ALA A 100 2.66 2.04 -2.38
C ALA A 100 2.24 0.72 -1.69
N ARG A 101 3.01 -0.37 -1.84
CA ARG A 101 2.74 -1.62 -1.10
C ARG A 101 2.89 -1.43 0.42
N ALA A 102 3.94 -0.73 0.86
CA ALA A 102 4.13 -0.42 2.28
C ALA A 102 2.99 0.45 2.83
N MET A 103 2.50 1.41 2.06
CA MET A 103 1.32 2.21 2.40
C MET A 103 0.08 1.33 2.57
N ARG A 104 -0.15 0.36 1.67
CA ARG A 104 -1.26 -0.60 1.77
C ARG A 104 -1.22 -1.37 3.08
N GLU A 105 -0.04 -1.87 3.47
CA GLU A 105 0.14 -2.57 4.75
C GLU A 105 -0.16 -1.67 5.95
N ARG A 106 0.26 -0.40 5.92
CA ARG A 106 -0.07 0.57 6.97
C ARG A 106 -1.57 0.85 7.07
N LEU A 107 -2.27 0.95 5.94
CA LEU A 107 -3.73 1.12 5.92
C LEU A 107 -4.43 -0.10 6.53
N LEU A 108 -3.99 -1.32 6.20
CA LEU A 108 -4.49 -2.54 6.84
C LEU A 108 -4.20 -2.58 8.35
N GLN A 109 -3.01 -2.12 8.76
CA GLN A 109 -2.66 -2.05 10.17
C GLN A 109 -3.59 -1.09 10.92
N LYS A 110 -3.94 0.06 10.33
CA LYS A 110 -4.94 0.97 10.91
C LYS A 110 -6.30 0.30 11.11
N LEU A 111 -6.75 -0.54 10.18
CA LEU A 111 -8.02 -1.27 10.33
C LEU A 111 -8.05 -2.23 11.55
N ARG A 112 -6.89 -2.55 12.12
CA ARG A 112 -6.75 -3.37 13.34
C ARG A 112 -6.85 -2.55 14.64
N GLU A 113 -7.06 -1.24 14.53
CA GLU A 113 -7.23 -0.32 15.66
C GLU A 113 -8.71 0.00 15.88
N ASP A 114 -9.00 0.67 17.00
CA ASP A 114 -10.32 1.22 17.26
C ASP A 114 -10.54 2.45 16.36
N LEU A 115 -11.57 2.41 15.53
CA LEU A 115 -11.80 3.40 14.48
C LEU A 115 -13.27 3.78 14.39
N GLN A 116 -13.51 5.07 14.21
CA GLN A 116 -14.83 5.59 13.85
C GLN A 116 -15.23 5.14 12.44
N LEU A 117 -16.53 5.01 12.21
CA LEU A 117 -17.10 4.59 10.93
C LEU A 117 -16.58 5.42 9.75
N ALA A 118 -16.57 6.75 9.86
CA ALA A 118 -16.12 7.64 8.79
C ALA A 118 -14.65 7.39 8.39
N LEU A 119 -13.77 7.18 9.37
CA LEU A 119 -12.37 6.89 9.12
C LEU A 119 -12.19 5.50 8.49
N CYS A 120 -12.98 4.52 8.94
CA CYS A 120 -12.99 3.17 8.40
C CYS A 120 -13.39 3.15 6.91
N VAL A 121 -14.46 3.87 6.54
CA VAL A 121 -14.90 4.04 5.15
C VAL A 121 -13.80 4.69 4.32
N ARG A 122 -13.15 5.73 4.87
CA ARG A 122 -12.07 6.45 4.20
C ARG A 122 -10.84 5.57 3.94
N ILE A 123 -10.41 4.79 4.93
CA ILE A 123 -9.29 3.85 4.80
C ILE A 123 -9.57 2.81 3.70
N VAL A 124 -10.78 2.23 3.68
CA VAL A 124 -11.13 1.27 2.61
C VAL A 124 -11.22 1.97 1.26
N GLY A 125 -11.67 3.22 1.20
CA GLY A 125 -11.60 4.05 -0.01
C GLY A 125 -10.16 4.25 -0.51
N TYR A 126 -9.20 4.47 0.39
CA TYR A 126 -7.78 4.54 0.04
C TYR A 126 -7.23 3.21 -0.44
N LEU A 127 -7.53 2.10 0.25
CA LEU A 127 -7.14 0.76 -0.19
C LEU A 127 -7.63 0.50 -1.62
N ARG A 128 -8.88 0.88 -1.90
CA ARG A 128 -9.43 0.77 -3.25
C ARG A 128 -8.61 1.58 -4.27
N ARG A 129 -8.46 2.89 -4.06
CA ARG A 129 -7.67 3.75 -4.96
C ARG A 129 -6.22 3.29 -5.11
N LEU A 130 -5.62 2.72 -4.06
CA LEU A 130 -4.24 2.24 -4.11
C LEU A 130 -4.12 0.95 -4.93
N ASP A 131 -5.06 0.02 -4.75
CA ASP A 131 -5.08 -1.27 -5.43
C ASP A 131 -5.27 -1.13 -6.95
N THR A 132 -5.89 -0.04 -7.45
CA THR A 132 -5.95 0.23 -8.90
C THR A 132 -4.56 0.39 -9.53
N PHE A 133 -3.59 0.88 -8.76
CA PHE A 133 -2.22 1.05 -9.25
C PHE A 133 -1.40 -0.23 -9.10
N LEU A 134 -1.64 -1.01 -8.05
CA LEU A 134 -0.91 -2.23 -7.71
C LEU A 134 -1.35 -3.46 -8.52
N MET A 135 -2.62 -3.54 -8.91
CA MET A 135 -3.22 -4.72 -9.55
C MET A 135 -3.40 -4.55 -11.06
N LYS A 136 -2.51 -3.80 -11.74
CA LYS A 136 -2.64 -3.45 -13.16
C LYS A 136 -2.68 -4.61 -14.17
N GLU A 137 -2.51 -5.85 -13.75
CA GLU A 137 -2.52 -7.01 -14.65
C GLU A 137 -3.33 -8.18 -14.05
N GLY A 138 -4.50 -8.49 -14.63
CA GLY A 138 -5.22 -9.76 -14.41
C GLY A 138 -6.65 -9.69 -13.87
N ALA A 139 -7.21 -10.88 -13.56
CA ALA A 139 -8.60 -11.14 -13.16
C ALA A 139 -9.06 -10.46 -11.84
N THR A 140 -8.12 -9.89 -11.09
CA THR A 140 -8.34 -9.19 -9.81
C THR A 140 -8.34 -7.67 -9.98
N ALA A 141 -8.64 -7.15 -11.17
CA ALA A 141 -8.80 -5.72 -11.39
C ALA A 141 -9.85 -5.13 -10.43
N MET A 142 -9.61 -3.89 -9.97
CA MET A 142 -10.55 -3.13 -9.15
C MET A 142 -11.98 -3.21 -9.71
N GLY A 143 -12.96 -3.49 -8.85
CA GLY A 143 -14.37 -3.65 -9.23
C GLY A 143 -14.74 -5.05 -9.71
N SER A 144 -13.77 -5.97 -9.85
CA SER A 144 -14.03 -7.40 -10.01
C SER A 144 -14.69 -7.96 -8.74
N LEU A 145 -15.59 -8.94 -8.93
CA LEU A 145 -16.23 -9.66 -7.83
C LEU A 145 -15.19 -10.35 -6.93
N GLU A 146 -14.09 -10.83 -7.52
CA GLU A 146 -13.00 -11.49 -6.78
C GLU A 146 -12.24 -10.50 -5.91
N TYR A 147 -11.97 -9.30 -6.42
CA TYR A 147 -11.32 -8.22 -5.68
C TYR A 147 -12.15 -7.81 -4.46
N GLU A 148 -13.44 -7.50 -4.66
CA GLU A 148 -14.31 -7.10 -3.55
C GLU A 148 -14.46 -8.22 -2.52
N LYS A 149 -14.50 -9.49 -2.95
CA LYS A 149 -14.48 -10.62 -2.03
C LYS A 149 -13.19 -10.66 -1.20
N GLN A 150 -12.02 -10.48 -1.81
CA GLN A 150 -10.75 -10.45 -1.09
C GLN A 150 -10.69 -9.28 -0.10
N LEU A 151 -11.11 -8.08 -0.52
CA LEU A 151 -11.12 -6.89 0.33
C LEU A 151 -12.06 -7.07 1.54
N LYS A 152 -13.22 -7.71 1.35
CA LYS A 152 -14.14 -8.09 2.44
C LYS A 152 -13.48 -9.05 3.44
N GLU A 153 -12.75 -10.05 2.95
CA GLU A 153 -12.05 -11.02 3.80
C GLU A 153 -10.88 -10.36 4.56
N GLU A 154 -10.07 -9.54 3.90
CA GLU A 154 -8.98 -8.77 4.53
C GLU A 154 -9.49 -7.79 5.59
N PHE A 155 -10.60 -7.11 5.31
CA PHE A 155 -11.26 -6.22 6.26
C PHE A 155 -11.68 -6.96 7.53
N LEU A 156 -12.40 -8.08 7.38
CA LEU A 156 -12.88 -8.89 8.51
C LEU A 156 -11.70 -9.51 9.28
N ALA A 157 -10.63 -9.92 8.60
CA ALA A 157 -9.42 -10.41 9.23
C ALA A 157 -8.75 -9.32 10.09
N CYS A 158 -8.64 -8.08 9.59
CA CYS A 158 -8.10 -6.96 10.36
C CYS A 158 -8.98 -6.64 11.58
N ARG A 159 -10.31 -6.61 11.39
CA ARG A 159 -11.25 -6.44 12.50
C ARG A 159 -11.17 -7.55 13.54
N ASN A 160 -10.90 -8.79 13.15
CA ASN A 160 -10.68 -9.89 14.10
C ASN A 160 -9.45 -9.68 14.99
N VAL A 161 -8.37 -9.10 14.46
CA VAL A 161 -7.20 -8.74 15.27
C VAL A 161 -7.58 -7.70 16.32
N TRP A 162 -8.31 -6.65 15.92
CA TRP A 162 -8.84 -5.64 16.84
C TRP A 162 -9.73 -6.26 17.92
N LEU A 163 -10.73 -7.06 17.52
CA LEU A 163 -11.67 -7.74 18.43
C LEU A 163 -11.00 -8.66 19.44
N SER A 164 -9.91 -9.31 19.03
CA SER A 164 -9.10 -10.17 19.90
C SER A 164 -8.29 -9.33 20.89
N SER A 165 -7.86 -8.13 20.50
CA SER A 165 -7.15 -7.20 21.37
C SER A 165 -8.01 -6.71 22.53
N LEU A 166 -9.30 -6.46 22.30
CA LEU A 166 -10.24 -5.99 23.32
C LEU A 166 -10.40 -6.98 24.48
N SER A 167 -10.40 -8.28 24.18
CA SER A 167 -10.53 -9.33 25.20
C SER A 167 -9.28 -9.54 26.07
N ARG A 168 -8.10 -9.05 25.65
CA ARG A 168 -6.85 -9.21 26.42
C ARG A 168 -6.78 -8.32 27.66
N GLY A 169 -7.53 -7.23 27.70
CA GLY A 169 -7.52 -6.26 28.80
C GLY A 169 -8.45 -6.58 29.96
N ILE A 170 -9.25 -7.65 29.86
CA ILE A 170 -10.30 -7.96 30.84
C ILE A 170 -9.72 -8.74 32.01
N SER A 171 -9.93 -8.24 33.23
CA SER A 171 -9.50 -8.94 34.44
C SER A 171 -10.31 -10.21 34.66
N SER A 172 -9.63 -11.33 34.90
CA SER A 172 -10.26 -12.63 35.22
C SER A 172 -10.42 -12.87 36.73
N SER A 173 -10.31 -11.84 37.57
CA SER A 173 -10.35 -11.99 39.04
C SER A 173 -11.74 -12.36 39.58
N ASP A 174 -12.80 -11.87 38.98
CA ASP A 174 -14.18 -12.22 39.33
C ASP A 174 -14.86 -12.82 38.08
N PRO A 175 -15.21 -14.12 38.09
CA PRO A 175 -15.83 -14.79 36.95
C PRO A 175 -17.14 -14.14 36.48
N TYR A 176 -17.95 -13.60 37.39
CA TYR A 176 -19.20 -12.95 37.02
C TYR A 176 -18.94 -11.64 36.29
N GLN A 177 -18.07 -10.79 36.86
CA GLN A 177 -17.69 -9.52 36.24
C GLN A 177 -16.96 -9.72 34.91
N TYR A 178 -16.10 -10.74 34.83
CA TYR A 178 -15.44 -11.12 33.59
C TYR A 178 -16.46 -11.44 32.48
N ILE A 179 -17.45 -12.29 32.77
CA ILE A 179 -18.47 -12.67 31.77
C ILE A 179 -19.28 -11.46 31.32
N VAL A 180 -19.72 -10.60 32.25
CA VAL A 180 -20.47 -9.37 31.93
C VAL A 180 -19.65 -8.46 31.01
N GLN A 181 -18.39 -8.21 31.36
CA GLN A 181 -17.49 -7.35 30.57
C GLN A 181 -17.22 -7.92 29.18
N VAL A 182 -16.98 -9.23 29.05
CA VAL A 182 -16.79 -9.88 27.75
C VAL A 182 -18.06 -9.76 26.90
N ILE A 183 -19.25 -10.01 27.46
CA ILE A 183 -20.53 -9.88 26.75
C ILE A 183 -20.69 -8.46 26.21
N ASP A 184 -20.49 -7.44 27.05
CA ASP A 184 -20.69 -6.05 26.66
C ASP A 184 -19.68 -5.60 25.59
N ILE A 185 -18.41 -5.98 25.72
CA ILE A 185 -17.37 -5.69 24.72
C ILE A 185 -17.69 -6.39 23.40
N LYS A 186 -18.03 -7.68 23.42
CA LYS A 186 -18.34 -8.44 22.20
C LYS A 186 -19.58 -7.90 21.51
N ARG A 187 -20.68 -7.65 22.24
CA ARG A 187 -21.91 -7.07 21.67
C ARG A 187 -21.63 -5.76 20.95
N THR A 188 -20.93 -4.83 21.60
CA THR A 188 -20.66 -3.49 21.05
C THR A 188 -19.75 -3.58 19.83
N SER A 189 -18.64 -4.31 19.96
CA SER A 189 -17.65 -4.41 18.88
C SER A 189 -18.13 -5.23 17.67
N TRP A 190 -19.02 -6.21 17.86
CA TRP A 190 -19.70 -6.90 16.76
C TRP A 190 -20.66 -5.98 16.04
N PHE A 191 -21.46 -5.21 16.78
CA PHE A 191 -22.38 -4.23 16.19
C PHE A 191 -21.62 -3.20 15.35
N ASP A 192 -20.50 -2.67 15.86
CA ASP A 192 -19.66 -1.72 15.13
C ASP A 192 -19.07 -2.35 13.86
N THR A 193 -18.54 -3.58 13.96
CA THR A 193 -17.96 -4.30 12.81
C THR A 193 -19.00 -4.55 11.72
N VAL A 194 -20.20 -5.00 12.08
CA VAL A 194 -21.30 -5.24 11.14
C VAL A 194 -21.78 -3.93 10.51
N THR A 195 -21.88 -2.86 11.30
CA THR A 195 -22.28 -1.53 10.82
C THR A 195 -21.28 -0.99 9.81
N GLN A 196 -19.99 -1.07 10.13
CA GLN A 196 -18.91 -0.64 9.24
C GLN A 196 -18.87 -1.47 7.97
N TYR A 197 -18.97 -2.80 8.08
CA TYR A 197 -19.02 -3.68 6.94
C TYR A 197 -20.17 -3.32 6.00
N SER A 198 -21.38 -3.17 6.56
CA SER A 198 -22.59 -2.87 5.78
C SER A 198 -22.51 -1.50 5.11
N ALA A 199 -21.92 -0.50 5.76
CA ALA A 199 -21.72 0.82 5.18
C ALA A 199 -20.68 0.84 4.05
N ILE A 200 -19.66 -0.02 4.11
CA ILE A 200 -18.54 -0.05 3.16
C ILE A 200 -18.82 -0.93 1.94
N PHE A 201 -19.50 -2.06 2.15
CA PHE A 201 -19.69 -3.10 1.14
C PHE A 201 -21.16 -3.33 0.76
N GLY A 202 -22.10 -2.69 1.45
CA GLY A 202 -23.53 -2.95 1.32
C GLY A 202 -24.01 -4.12 2.19
N SER A 203 -25.28 -4.07 2.60
CA SER A 203 -25.93 -5.09 3.45
C SER A 203 -26.61 -6.22 2.65
N GLU A 204 -26.85 -6.01 1.35
CA GLU A 204 -27.68 -6.89 0.53
C GLU A 204 -26.94 -7.23 -0.78
N ASN A 205 -26.69 -8.53 -1.01
CA ASN A 205 -26.41 -9.00 -2.36
C ASN A 205 -27.73 -8.97 -3.16
N VAL A 206 -27.63 -8.89 -4.49
CA VAL A 206 -28.69 -8.69 -5.51
C VAL A 206 -29.97 -9.56 -5.31
N ASP A 207 -29.92 -10.62 -4.50
CA ASP A 207 -31.01 -11.55 -4.19
C ASP A 207 -31.61 -11.43 -2.77
N GLY A 208 -31.31 -10.36 -2.01
CA GLY A 208 -31.80 -10.19 -0.62
C GLY A 208 -31.19 -11.18 0.37
N LYS A 209 -30.09 -11.84 0.00
CA LYS A 209 -29.33 -12.76 0.86
C LYS A 209 -28.17 -12.02 1.51
N ALA A 210 -27.94 -12.33 2.80
CA ALA A 210 -26.82 -11.81 3.56
C ALA A 210 -25.48 -12.22 2.96
N ASP A 211 -24.50 -11.32 3.00
CA ASP A 211 -23.22 -11.49 2.32
C ASP A 211 -22.43 -12.69 2.87
N PRO A 212 -22.02 -13.67 2.04
CA PRO A 212 -21.37 -14.89 2.52
C PRO A 212 -20.13 -14.69 3.41
N PRO A 213 -19.21 -13.73 3.15
CA PRO A 213 -18.07 -13.48 4.03
C PRO A 213 -18.51 -13.02 5.42
N LEU A 214 -19.48 -12.10 5.50
CA LEU A 214 -20.03 -11.61 6.76
C LEU A 214 -20.74 -12.72 7.54
N CYS A 215 -21.56 -13.54 6.86
CA CYS A 215 -22.27 -14.66 7.48
C CYS A 215 -21.31 -15.69 8.09
N ARG A 216 -20.25 -16.04 7.34
CA ARG A 216 -19.20 -16.95 7.82
C ARG A 216 -18.50 -16.38 9.05
N TRP A 217 -18.06 -15.12 8.95
CA TRP A 217 -17.41 -14.42 10.04
C TRP A 217 -18.28 -14.36 11.30
N ALA A 218 -19.56 -14.01 11.16
CA ALA A 218 -20.49 -13.92 12.28
C ALA A 218 -20.69 -15.29 12.95
N THR A 219 -20.87 -16.34 12.15
CA THR A 219 -21.04 -17.72 12.65
C THR A 219 -19.81 -18.19 13.41
N THR A 220 -18.60 -17.99 12.86
CA THR A 220 -17.34 -18.35 13.53
C THR A 220 -17.17 -17.57 14.83
N THR A 221 -17.40 -16.25 14.81
CA THR A 221 -17.21 -15.39 15.97
C THR A 221 -18.17 -15.73 17.11
N VAL A 222 -19.43 -16.03 16.79
CA VAL A 222 -20.42 -16.47 17.78
C VAL A 222 -20.07 -17.86 18.32
N ALA A 223 -19.63 -18.80 17.48
CA ALA A 223 -19.19 -20.12 17.92
C ALA A 223 -17.99 -20.04 18.89
N ASP A 224 -16.99 -19.23 18.57
CA ASP A 224 -15.82 -18.99 19.42
C ASP A 224 -16.22 -18.37 20.77
N PHE A 225 -17.18 -17.45 20.75
CA PHE A 225 -17.73 -16.85 21.96
C PHE A 225 -18.48 -17.88 22.82
N ILE A 226 -19.33 -18.72 22.22
CA ILE A 226 -20.02 -19.81 22.94
C ILE A 226 -19.00 -20.77 23.54
N HIS A 227 -17.96 -21.17 22.81
CA HIS A 227 -16.89 -22.02 23.34
C HIS A 227 -16.18 -21.38 24.53
N THR A 228 -15.91 -20.07 24.45
CA THR A 228 -15.32 -19.30 25.55
C THR A 228 -16.24 -19.35 26.77
N LEU A 229 -17.54 -19.05 26.62
CA LEU A 229 -18.52 -19.12 27.70
C LEU A 229 -18.66 -20.52 28.31
N MET A 230 -18.70 -21.57 27.48
CA MET A 230 -18.79 -22.95 27.95
C MET A 230 -17.56 -23.35 28.78
N LYS A 231 -16.37 -22.89 28.38
CA LYS A 231 -15.15 -23.10 29.15
C LYS A 231 -15.27 -22.49 30.55
N TYR A 232 -15.66 -21.22 30.66
CA TYR A 232 -15.80 -20.54 31.95
C TYR A 232 -16.94 -21.11 32.81
N ALA A 233 -18.05 -21.53 32.20
CA ALA A 233 -19.14 -22.21 32.90
C ALA A 233 -18.70 -23.56 33.50
N CYS A 234 -17.76 -24.25 32.86
CA CYS A 234 -17.17 -25.49 33.39
C CYS A 234 -16.25 -25.21 34.59
N TYR A 235 -15.41 -24.16 34.52
CA TYR A 235 -14.55 -23.74 35.64
C TYR A 235 -15.37 -23.32 36.88
N CYS A 236 -16.45 -22.56 36.70
CA CYS A 236 -17.32 -22.17 37.82
C CYS A 236 -18.00 -23.37 38.49
N LYS A 237 -18.27 -24.46 37.74
CA LYS A 237 -18.80 -25.69 38.35
C LYS A 237 -17.75 -26.36 39.24
N VAL A 238 -16.49 -26.42 38.83
CA VAL A 238 -15.43 -27.08 39.62
C VAL A 238 -15.19 -26.37 40.95
N GLU A 239 -15.15 -25.03 40.96
CA GLU A 239 -14.97 -24.25 42.21
C GLU A 239 -16.15 -24.38 43.19
N LEU A 240 -17.38 -24.63 42.69
CA LEU A 240 -18.55 -24.87 43.55
C LEU A 240 -18.59 -26.28 44.16
N TYR A 241 -17.77 -27.23 43.67
CA TYR A 241 -17.67 -28.58 44.21
C TYR A 241 -16.43 -28.80 45.12
N GLU A 242 -15.58 -27.78 45.29
CA GLU A 242 -14.43 -27.80 46.21
C GLU A 242 -14.66 -27.07 47.54
N VAL A 243 -15.93 -26.72 47.87
CA VAL A 243 -16.35 -26.16 49.18
C VAL A 243 -17.21 -27.14 49.95
#